data_AF-A0AAE4CST0-F1
#
_entry.id   AF-A0AAE4CST0-F1
#
_cell.length_a   1.000
_cell.length_b   1.000
_cell.length_c   1.000
_cell.angle_alpha   90.00
_cell.angle_beta   90.00
_cell.angle_gamma   90.00
#
_symmetry.space_group_name_H-M   'P 1'
#
loop_
_entity.id
_entity.type
_entity.pdbx_description
1 polymer ?
#
loop_
_entity_poly.entity_id
_entity_poly.type
_entity_poly.pdbx_seq_one_letter_code
_entity_poly.pdbx_strand_id
1 'polypeptide(L)'
;MAHDLALYLLVGGYRLLYGGSLEHGAVRKDGSAPGDDMNYVRRLMDLVERHTPMSEQVDRPIRPIVNHVPLPWHVRMSEADRNFYRRDRANLIEGRRPEDPRVPQRELDLAAADGYRETEPLGRYPSSLGLTRMRTDTTDDATARVALGGKLTGYLGVLPGVAEEVLLTLEKGRPVYLLGAFGGATRAVVDVLRGDDRPELTEDWCAHHVKGWSGLFDEYRKREHPLVSPEEAADELRRRGAGGLAAALNNGLTDDQNDELATTTDPWRAVELILTGLRASHDHEPR
;
A
#
# COMPACT_ATOMS: atom_id res chain seq x y z
N MET A 1 15.25 3.48 -7.99
CA MET A 1 13.82 3.39 -8.39
C MET A 1 12.87 4.02 -7.39
N ALA A 2 12.44 3.32 -6.32
CA ALA A 2 11.35 3.82 -5.45
C ALA A 2 11.68 5.13 -4.73
N HIS A 3 12.96 5.37 -4.45
CA HIS A 3 13.47 6.64 -3.93
C HIS A 3 13.34 7.77 -4.95
N ASP A 4 13.84 7.55 -6.17
CA ASP A 4 13.83 8.53 -7.25
C ASP A 4 12.41 8.92 -7.64
N LEU A 5 11.53 7.93 -7.80
CA LEU A 5 10.12 8.14 -8.08
C LEU A 5 9.45 9.03 -7.03
N ALA A 6 9.65 8.72 -5.74
CA ALA A 6 9.10 9.52 -4.65
C ALA A 6 9.64 10.96 -4.68
N LEU A 7 10.94 11.13 -4.89
CA LEU A 7 11.57 12.45 -4.99
C LEU A 7 10.98 13.26 -6.16
N TYR A 8 10.90 12.69 -7.37
CA TYR A 8 10.40 13.43 -8.52
C TYR A 8 8.92 13.78 -8.40
N LEU A 9 8.10 12.93 -7.78
CA LEU A 9 6.70 13.26 -7.49
C LEU A 9 6.60 14.40 -6.46
N LEU A 10 7.40 14.38 -5.39
CA LEU A 10 7.44 15.45 -4.40
C LEU A 10 7.86 16.79 -5.04
N VAL A 11 8.94 16.79 -5.82
CA VAL A 11 9.43 17.97 -6.57
C VAL A 11 8.42 18.42 -7.65
N GLY A 12 7.65 17.48 -8.20
CA GLY A 12 6.54 17.74 -9.10
C GLY A 12 5.34 18.42 -8.44
N GLY A 13 5.38 18.66 -7.12
CA GLY A 13 4.31 19.31 -6.35
C GLY A 13 3.26 18.35 -5.82
N TYR A 14 3.44 17.03 -6.01
CA TYR A 14 2.52 16.02 -5.48
C TYR A 14 2.80 15.76 -4.00
N ARG A 15 1.72 15.48 -3.28
CA ARG A 15 1.80 15.03 -1.89
C ARG A 15 1.74 13.50 -1.87
N LEU A 16 2.71 12.87 -1.21
CA LEU A 16 2.72 11.41 -1.07
C LEU A 16 1.92 10.97 0.15
N LEU A 17 1.06 9.97 -0.06
CA LEU A 17 0.33 9.25 0.97
C LEU A 17 0.92 7.84 1.06
N TYR A 18 1.18 7.35 2.28
CA TYR A 18 1.75 6.03 2.51
C TYR A 18 1.09 5.35 3.71
N GLY A 19 0.99 4.02 3.67
CA GLY A 19 0.50 3.20 4.76
C GLY A 19 1.62 2.34 5.35
N GLY A 20 2.07 2.63 6.57
CA GLY A 20 3.16 1.86 7.19
C GLY A 20 3.59 2.38 8.54
N SER A 21 4.30 1.54 9.32
CA SER A 21 4.82 1.88 10.65
C SER A 21 6.35 2.01 10.64
N LEU A 22 6.89 2.86 11.52
CA LEU A 22 8.34 2.99 11.77
C LEU A 22 8.96 1.68 12.29
N GLU A 23 8.17 0.82 12.94
CA GLU A 23 8.62 -0.48 13.48
C GLU A 23 8.74 -1.58 12.41
N HIS A 24 8.05 -1.45 11.27
CA HIS A 24 7.88 -2.55 10.30
C HIS A 24 8.82 -2.47 9.09
N GLY A 25 9.99 -1.84 9.26
CA GLY A 25 11.10 -1.80 8.29
C GLY A 25 12.19 -2.81 8.64
N ALA A 26 13.20 -2.95 7.78
CA ALA A 26 14.23 -4.00 7.84
C ALA A 26 15.13 -4.02 9.10
N VAL A 27 14.81 -3.24 10.13
CA VAL A 27 15.51 -3.28 11.41
C VAL A 27 14.94 -4.41 12.24
N ARG A 28 15.72 -5.49 12.39
CA ARG A 28 15.40 -6.60 13.29
C ARG A 28 15.32 -6.10 14.74
N LYS A 29 14.66 -6.88 15.61
CA LYS A 29 14.51 -6.59 17.05
C LYS A 29 15.85 -6.41 17.80
N ASP A 30 16.95 -6.86 17.23
CA ASP A 30 18.32 -6.71 17.75
C ASP A 30 19.03 -5.43 17.25
N GLY A 31 18.33 -4.55 16.53
CA GLY A 31 18.89 -3.33 15.95
C GLY A 31 19.70 -3.56 14.68
N SER A 32 19.83 -4.80 14.19
CA SER A 32 20.51 -5.08 12.93
C SER A 32 19.57 -4.89 11.74
N ALA A 33 20.02 -4.16 10.73
CA ALA A 33 19.42 -4.18 9.40
C ALA A 33 20.29 -5.06 8.49
N PRO A 34 19.73 -5.98 7.68
CA PRO A 34 20.48 -6.62 6.61
C PRO A 34 20.82 -5.54 5.57
N GLY A 35 22.03 -4.97 5.64
CA GLY A 35 22.46 -3.91 4.73
C GLY A 35 21.88 -2.53 5.04
N ASP A 36 21.88 -1.65 4.03
CA ASP A 36 21.54 -0.22 4.10
C ASP A 36 20.01 0.03 4.17
N ASP A 37 19.24 -0.88 4.78
CA ASP A 37 17.77 -0.93 4.71
C ASP A 37 17.09 -0.06 5.78
N MET A 38 17.15 1.26 5.59
CA MET A 38 16.26 2.19 6.29
C MET A 38 14.78 1.88 5.99
N ASN A 39 13.94 1.93 7.02
CA ASN A 39 12.48 1.86 6.90
C ASN A 39 11.96 2.87 5.86
N TYR A 40 11.05 2.47 4.97
CA TYR A 40 10.62 3.33 3.86
C TYR A 40 9.91 4.62 4.30
N VAL A 41 9.15 4.60 5.40
CA VAL A 41 8.56 5.81 6.00
C VAL A 41 9.66 6.81 6.38
N ARG A 42 10.76 6.32 6.98
CA ARG A 42 11.93 7.16 7.31
C ARG A 42 12.56 7.73 6.05
N ARG A 43 12.71 6.91 5.00
CA ARG A 43 13.26 7.38 3.71
C ARG A 43 12.41 8.48 3.09
N LEU A 44 11.08 8.38 3.14
CA LEU A 44 10.19 9.42 2.63
C LEU A 44 10.28 10.72 3.45
N MET A 45 10.35 10.63 4.78
CA MET A 45 10.57 11.81 5.64
C MET A 45 11.93 12.46 5.40
N ASP A 46 12.98 11.66 5.21
CA ASP A 46 14.32 12.15 4.89
C ASP A 46 14.34 12.84 3.52
N LEU A 47 13.57 12.34 2.54
CA LEU A 47 13.41 12.99 1.25
C LEU A 47 12.79 14.38 1.39
N VAL A 48 11.69 14.50 2.15
CA VAL A 48 11.05 15.80 2.42
C VAL A 48 12.05 16.73 3.11
N GLU A 49 12.64 16.31 4.23
CA GLU A 49 13.57 17.17 4.99
C GLU A 49 14.75 17.67 4.14
N ARG A 50 15.39 16.79 3.37
CA ARG A 50 16.60 17.14 2.62
C ARG A 50 16.32 18.06 1.44
N HIS A 51 15.14 17.96 0.83
CA HIS A 51 14.84 18.66 -0.42
C HIS A 51 13.95 19.89 -0.23
N THR A 52 13.28 20.06 0.92
CA THR A 52 12.47 21.25 1.22
C THR A 52 13.25 22.57 1.05
N PRO A 53 14.47 22.76 1.63
CA PRO A 53 15.18 24.03 1.50
C PRO A 53 15.53 24.42 0.06
N MET A 54 15.84 23.43 -0.79
CA MET A 54 16.10 23.66 -2.21
C MET A 54 14.82 23.98 -2.97
N SER A 55 13.71 23.33 -2.62
CA SER A 55 12.40 23.53 -3.24
C SER A 55 11.81 24.92 -2.95
N GLU A 56 12.11 25.48 -1.77
CA GLU A 56 11.71 26.84 -1.38
C GLU A 56 12.43 27.92 -2.20
N GLN A 57 13.68 27.67 -2.63
CA GLN A 57 14.44 28.61 -3.48
C GLN A 57 13.84 28.77 -4.88
N VAL A 58 13.01 27.81 -5.32
CA VAL A 58 12.36 27.80 -6.64
C VAL A 58 10.83 27.95 -6.56
N ASP A 59 10.32 28.42 -5.41
CA ASP A 59 8.89 28.65 -5.13
C ASP A 59 8.00 27.42 -5.42
N ARG A 60 8.51 26.23 -5.08
CA ARG A 60 7.80 24.95 -5.21
C ARG A 60 7.97 24.11 -3.95
N PRO A 61 7.45 24.55 -2.79
CA PRO A 61 7.69 23.88 -1.53
C PRO A 61 7.19 22.44 -1.54
N ILE A 62 8.06 21.50 -1.17
CA ILE A 62 7.68 20.10 -0.95
C ILE A 62 6.76 20.02 0.27
N ARG A 63 5.60 19.38 0.09
CA ARG A 63 4.64 19.19 1.17
C ARG A 63 5.04 18.00 2.06
N PRO A 64 4.75 18.05 3.37
CA PRO A 64 4.89 16.88 4.23
C PRO A 64 4.08 15.69 3.68
N ILE A 65 4.65 14.49 3.74
CA ILE A 65 3.89 13.27 3.39
C ILE A 65 2.69 13.10 4.34
N VAL A 66 1.73 12.27 3.97
CA VAL A 66 0.75 11.73 4.92
C VAL A 66 1.09 10.28 5.15
N ASN A 67 1.21 9.87 6.41
CA ASN A 67 1.43 8.47 6.74
C ASN A 67 0.28 7.95 7.61
N HIS A 68 -0.44 6.97 7.09
CA HIS A 68 -1.48 6.26 7.85
C HIS A 68 -0.83 5.08 8.57
N VAL A 69 -1.04 4.99 9.87
CA VAL A 69 -0.55 3.87 10.69
C VAL A 69 -1.75 3.07 11.18
N PRO A 70 -1.88 1.78 10.82
CA PRO A 70 -3.06 0.99 11.13
C PRO A 70 -3.14 0.71 12.64
N LEU A 71 -4.33 0.35 13.11
CA LEU A 71 -4.44 -0.42 14.35
C LEU A 71 -3.89 -1.85 14.08
N PRO A 72 -3.12 -2.46 15.00
CA PRO A 72 -2.72 -1.97 16.32
C PRO A 72 -1.35 -1.28 16.36
N TRP A 73 -0.76 -0.96 15.22
CA TRP A 73 0.61 -0.44 15.20
C TRP A 73 0.73 0.93 15.86
N HIS A 74 -0.24 1.83 15.65
CA HIS A 74 -0.17 3.18 16.23
C HIS A 74 -0.34 3.17 17.76
N VAL A 75 -1.13 2.25 18.33
CA VAL A 75 -1.28 2.16 19.80
C VAL A 75 0.00 1.69 20.49
N ARG A 76 0.91 1.06 19.74
CA ARG A 76 2.21 0.57 20.23
C ARG A 76 3.35 1.56 20.01
N MET A 77 3.12 2.66 19.30
CA MET A 77 4.16 3.67 19.08
C MET A 77 4.63 4.29 20.39
N SER A 78 5.94 4.45 20.53
CA SER A 78 6.54 5.19 21.64
C SER A 78 6.36 6.71 21.46
N GLU A 79 6.65 7.49 22.51
CA GLU A 79 6.73 8.94 22.38
C GLU A 79 7.85 9.34 21.40
N ALA A 80 8.96 8.61 21.38
CA ALA A 80 10.05 8.82 20.42
C ALA A 80 9.59 8.61 18.97
N ASP A 81 8.78 7.58 18.71
CA ASP A 81 8.20 7.35 17.38
C ASP A 81 7.29 8.51 16.97
N ARG A 82 6.39 8.97 17.85
CA ARG A 82 5.53 10.12 17.57
C ARG A 82 6.34 11.41 17.36
N ASN A 83 7.40 11.61 18.14
CA ASN A 83 8.31 12.73 17.98
C ASN A 83 9.06 12.70 16.64
N PHE A 84 9.32 11.51 16.09
CA PHE A 84 9.95 11.36 14.78
C PHE A 84 9.09 11.89 13.62
N TYR A 85 7.75 11.87 13.76
CA TYR A 85 6.84 12.49 12.79
C TYR A 85 6.80 14.03 12.87
N ARG A 86 7.33 14.65 13.93
CA ARG A 86 7.34 16.11 14.08
C ARG A 86 8.34 16.76 13.10
N ARG A 87 8.27 18.10 12.96
CA ARG A 87 9.11 18.96 12.07
C ARG A 87 8.69 19.00 10.59
N ASP A 88 7.38 19.06 10.32
CA ASP A 88 6.85 19.28 8.96
C ASP A 88 7.33 18.27 7.90
N ARG A 89 7.75 17.06 8.33
CA ARG A 89 8.16 15.98 7.41
C ARG A 89 6.98 15.10 7.00
N ALA A 90 6.07 14.85 7.94
CA ALA A 90 4.93 13.98 7.75
C ALA A 90 3.75 14.38 8.65
N ASN A 91 2.54 14.21 8.13
CA ASN A 91 1.33 14.18 8.92
C ASN A 91 1.03 12.73 9.29
N LEU A 92 1.09 12.41 10.58
CA LEU A 92 0.69 11.11 11.11
C LEU A 92 -0.83 11.03 11.21
N ILE A 93 -1.42 10.04 10.55
CA ILE A 93 -2.82 9.66 10.70
C ILE A 93 -2.89 8.33 11.44
N GLU A 94 -3.36 8.38 12.68
CA GLU A 94 -3.60 7.19 13.48
C GLU A 94 -4.89 6.50 12.97
N GLY A 95 -4.73 5.25 12.51
CA GLY A 95 -5.80 4.50 11.84
C GLY A 95 -7.00 4.29 12.75
N ARG A 96 -8.18 4.61 12.23
CA ARG A 96 -9.43 4.47 12.97
C ARG A 96 -9.64 3.02 13.35
N ARG A 97 -10.18 2.81 14.54
CA ARG A 97 -10.62 1.50 14.97
C ARG A 97 -11.77 1.04 14.07
N PRO A 98 -11.78 -0.24 13.63
CA PRO A 98 -12.95 -0.79 12.96
C PRO A 98 -14.19 -0.67 13.87
N GLU A 99 -15.25 -0.03 13.38
CA GLU A 99 -16.54 0.13 14.10
C GLU A 99 -17.42 -1.13 14.01
N ASP A 100 -16.80 -2.27 13.73
CA ASP A 100 -17.52 -3.51 13.42
C ASP A 100 -17.92 -4.25 14.71
N PRO A 101 -19.22 -4.47 14.97
CA PRO A 101 -19.68 -5.16 16.18
C PRO A 101 -19.22 -6.63 16.25
N ARG A 102 -18.78 -7.23 15.14
CA ARG A 102 -18.20 -8.58 15.07
C ARG A 102 -16.78 -8.65 15.65
N VAL A 103 -16.20 -7.51 16.01
CA VAL A 103 -14.84 -7.39 16.54
C VAL A 103 -14.94 -6.88 17.98
N PRO A 104 -14.98 -7.78 18.98
CA PRO A 104 -15.10 -7.36 20.37
C PRO A 104 -14.01 -6.37 20.75
N GLN A 105 -14.40 -5.31 21.45
CA GLN A 105 -13.51 -4.30 22.04
C GLN A 105 -12.26 -4.93 22.69
N ARG A 106 -12.47 -5.97 23.52
CA ARG A 106 -11.41 -6.74 24.18
C ARG A 106 -10.35 -7.31 23.22
N GLU A 107 -10.72 -7.73 22.01
CA GLU A 107 -9.77 -8.32 21.03
C GLU A 107 -8.89 -7.27 20.39
N LEU A 108 -9.41 -6.06 20.22
CA LEU A 108 -8.65 -4.90 19.76
C LEU A 108 -7.77 -4.33 20.88
N ASP A 109 -8.21 -4.44 22.15
CA ASP A 109 -7.41 -4.03 23.32
C ASP A 109 -6.26 -5.00 23.60
N LEU A 110 -6.42 -6.30 23.32
CA LEU A 110 -5.33 -7.28 23.35
C LEU A 110 -4.15 -6.88 22.45
N ALA A 111 -4.41 -6.08 21.42
CA ALA A 111 -3.39 -5.63 20.51
C ALA A 111 -2.47 -4.53 21.09
N ALA A 112 -2.86 -3.94 22.22
CA ALA A 112 -2.03 -3.08 23.06
C ALA A 112 -1.38 -3.84 24.24
N ALA A 113 -1.69 -5.12 24.43
CA ALA A 113 -1.22 -5.90 25.58
C ALA A 113 0.17 -6.53 25.34
N ASP A 114 0.91 -6.70 26.43
CA ASP A 114 2.16 -7.44 26.43
C ASP A 114 1.92 -8.90 26.00
N GLY A 115 2.79 -9.40 25.11
CA GLY A 115 2.68 -10.77 24.60
C GLY A 115 1.82 -10.91 23.34
N TYR A 116 1.24 -9.84 22.80
CA TYR A 116 0.52 -9.87 21.52
C TYR A 116 1.32 -10.55 20.39
N ARG A 117 0.64 -11.38 19.58
CA ARG A 117 1.22 -12.15 18.47
C ARG A 117 0.40 -11.97 17.20
N GLU A 118 0.89 -11.11 16.30
CA GLU A 118 0.28 -10.85 14.99
C GLU A 118 0.23 -12.06 14.04
N THR A 119 1.00 -13.11 14.35
CA THR A 119 1.04 -14.33 13.54
C THR A 119 0.09 -15.43 14.04
N GLU A 120 -0.53 -15.23 15.21
CA GLU A 120 -1.53 -16.14 15.77
C GLU A 120 -2.94 -15.69 15.37
N PRO A 121 -3.91 -16.59 15.15
CA PRO A 121 -5.23 -16.22 14.60
C PRO A 121 -5.95 -15.08 15.33
N LEU A 122 -6.03 -15.16 16.67
CA LEU A 122 -6.70 -14.15 17.51
C LEU A 122 -6.01 -12.78 17.48
N GLY A 123 -4.70 -12.74 17.27
CA GLY A 123 -3.97 -11.48 17.10
C GLY A 123 -4.01 -10.99 15.67
N ARG A 124 -3.90 -11.90 14.69
CA ARG A 124 -3.84 -11.57 13.28
C ARG A 124 -5.15 -10.99 12.75
N TYR A 125 -6.29 -11.50 13.20
CA TYR A 125 -7.61 -11.02 12.77
C TYR A 125 -7.80 -9.51 12.96
N PRO A 126 -7.67 -8.94 14.19
CA PRO A 126 -7.78 -7.49 14.37
C PRO A 126 -6.70 -6.69 13.63
N SER A 127 -5.47 -7.24 13.48
CA SER A 127 -4.42 -6.63 12.65
C SER A 127 -4.81 -6.56 11.17
N SER A 128 -5.38 -7.63 10.61
CA SER A 128 -5.84 -7.68 9.23
C SER A 128 -6.93 -6.62 8.98
N LEU A 129 -7.85 -6.46 9.92
CA LEU A 129 -8.91 -5.45 9.81
C LEU A 129 -8.37 -4.02 9.88
N GLY A 130 -7.44 -3.75 10.81
CA GLY A 130 -6.80 -2.45 10.91
C GLY A 130 -5.97 -2.08 9.67
N LEU A 131 -5.31 -3.06 9.05
CA LEU A 131 -4.61 -2.90 7.78
C LEU A 131 -5.57 -2.59 6.63
N THR A 132 -6.65 -3.36 6.51
CA THR A 132 -7.71 -3.14 5.51
C THR A 132 -8.32 -1.74 5.67
N ARG A 133 -8.61 -1.34 6.91
CA ARG A 133 -9.14 -0.01 7.21
C ARG A 133 -8.17 1.10 6.84
N MET A 134 -6.89 0.96 7.20
CA MET A 134 -5.85 1.92 6.80
C MET A 134 -5.76 2.03 5.27
N ARG A 135 -5.77 0.91 4.54
CA ARG A 135 -5.76 0.91 3.07
C ARG A 135 -6.99 1.62 2.50
N THR A 136 -8.16 1.39 3.09
CA THR A 136 -9.40 2.07 2.70
C THR A 136 -9.29 3.58 2.93
N ASP A 137 -8.91 4.00 4.14
CA ASP A 137 -8.76 5.42 4.50
C ASP A 137 -7.70 6.12 3.59
N THR A 138 -6.54 5.50 3.38
CA THR A 138 -5.52 6.03 2.45
C THR A 138 -6.02 6.07 1.00
N THR A 139 -6.83 5.10 0.59
CA THR A 139 -7.44 5.11 -0.76
C THR A 139 -8.45 6.23 -0.89
N ASP A 140 -9.26 6.50 0.14
CA ASP A 140 -10.25 7.58 0.15
C ASP A 140 -9.60 8.97 0.09
N ASP A 141 -8.41 9.13 0.67
CA ASP A 141 -7.65 10.38 0.65
C ASP A 141 -6.78 10.57 -0.61
N ALA A 142 -6.46 9.49 -1.34
CA ALA A 142 -5.52 9.53 -2.47
C ALA A 142 -6.21 9.75 -3.83
N THR A 143 -5.80 10.75 -4.61
CA THR A 143 -6.35 10.98 -5.95
C THR A 143 -5.87 9.96 -7.00
N ALA A 144 -4.75 9.29 -6.75
CA ALA A 144 -4.19 8.24 -7.61
C ALA A 144 -3.32 7.29 -6.77
N ARG A 145 -3.08 6.08 -7.27
CA ARG A 145 -2.20 5.09 -6.64
C ARG A 145 -1.04 4.71 -7.55
N VAL A 146 0.17 4.71 -7.01
CA VAL A 146 1.35 4.14 -7.65
C VAL A 146 1.78 2.91 -6.87
N ALA A 147 1.82 1.75 -7.52
CA ALA A 147 2.17 0.48 -6.91
C ALA A 147 3.50 -0.04 -7.46
N LEU A 148 4.41 -0.43 -6.56
CA LEU A 148 5.71 -0.99 -6.90
C LEU A 148 6.07 -2.13 -5.93
N GLY A 149 6.42 -3.30 -6.47
CA GLY A 149 6.84 -4.46 -5.69
C GLY A 149 5.71 -5.05 -4.84
N GLY A 150 5.91 -5.08 -3.52
CA GLY A 150 4.95 -5.65 -2.58
C GLY A 150 5.19 -7.13 -2.25
N LYS A 151 4.91 -7.49 -1.00
CA LYS A 151 5.14 -8.84 -0.47
C LYS A 151 4.14 -9.84 -1.06
N LEU A 152 4.64 -10.98 -1.52
CA LEU A 152 3.83 -12.17 -1.85
C LEU A 152 3.69 -13.11 -0.65
N THR A 153 4.61 -13.08 0.32
CA THR A 153 4.52 -13.84 1.58
C THR A 153 4.81 -12.96 2.79
N GLY A 154 4.39 -13.40 3.98
CA GLY A 154 4.64 -12.67 5.23
C GLY A 154 3.85 -11.36 5.39
N TYR A 155 2.80 -11.16 4.58
CA TYR A 155 1.77 -10.16 4.85
C TYR A 155 0.79 -10.69 5.91
N LEU A 156 0.07 -9.77 6.58
CA LEU A 156 -0.83 -10.10 7.69
C LEU A 156 -2.31 -10.12 7.31
N GLY A 157 -2.67 -9.61 6.13
CA GLY A 157 -4.04 -9.62 5.60
C GLY A 157 -4.47 -10.95 4.97
N VAL A 158 -5.66 -10.94 4.38
CA VAL A 158 -6.21 -12.02 3.54
C VAL A 158 -5.58 -12.00 2.15
N LEU A 159 -5.33 -10.81 1.60
CA LEU A 159 -4.65 -10.59 0.32
C LEU A 159 -3.25 -9.99 0.51
N PRO A 160 -2.35 -10.13 -0.48
CA PRO A 160 -1.17 -9.29 -0.57
C PRO A 160 -1.56 -7.81 -0.49
N GLY A 161 -0.91 -7.04 0.40
CA GLY A 161 -1.36 -5.68 0.73
C GLY A 161 -1.44 -4.73 -0.47
N VAL A 162 -0.48 -4.82 -1.40
CA VAL A 162 -0.48 -4.03 -2.63
C VAL A 162 -1.61 -4.45 -3.58
N ALA A 163 -1.95 -5.74 -3.64
CA ALA A 163 -3.06 -6.21 -4.48
C ALA A 163 -4.40 -5.69 -3.95
N GLU A 164 -4.60 -5.73 -2.63
CA GLU A 164 -5.78 -5.13 -1.98
C GLU A 164 -5.86 -3.62 -2.21
N GLU A 165 -4.74 -2.92 -2.07
CA GLU A 165 -4.67 -1.49 -2.38
C GLU A 165 -5.06 -1.20 -3.84
N VAL A 166 -4.57 -1.98 -4.80
CA VAL A 166 -4.98 -1.79 -6.20
C VAL A 166 -6.48 -2.01 -6.35
N LEU A 167 -7.03 -3.12 -5.85
CA LEU A 167 -8.46 -3.43 -5.92
C LEU A 167 -9.33 -2.30 -5.34
N LEU A 168 -9.05 -1.86 -4.12
CA LEU A 168 -9.77 -0.75 -3.48
C LEU A 168 -9.72 0.54 -4.32
N THR A 169 -8.60 0.80 -5.00
CA THR A 169 -8.46 2.01 -5.84
C THR A 169 -9.28 1.89 -7.12
N LEU A 170 -9.26 0.71 -7.75
CA LEU A 170 -10.05 0.41 -8.94
C LEU A 170 -11.55 0.44 -8.66
N GLU A 171 -11.99 -0.07 -7.49
CA GLU A 171 -13.37 0.02 -7.02
C GLU A 171 -13.86 1.47 -6.89
N LYS A 172 -12.97 2.37 -6.47
CA LYS A 172 -13.24 3.81 -6.39
C LYS A 172 -13.13 4.53 -7.74
N GLY A 173 -12.79 3.82 -8.80
CA GLY A 173 -12.57 4.39 -10.13
C GLY A 173 -11.39 5.37 -10.18
N ARG A 174 -10.40 5.23 -9.29
CA ARG A 174 -9.26 6.16 -9.24
C ARG A 174 -8.08 5.62 -10.08
N PRO A 175 -7.24 6.51 -10.67
CA PRO A 175 -6.06 6.13 -11.41
C PRO A 175 -5.11 5.19 -10.66
N VAL A 176 -4.67 4.11 -11.31
CA VAL A 176 -3.66 3.17 -10.79
C VAL A 176 -2.48 3.07 -11.77
N TYR A 177 -1.27 3.25 -11.27
CA TYR A 177 -0.01 3.12 -12.01
C TYR A 177 0.77 1.91 -11.48
N LEU A 178 1.02 0.91 -12.32
CA LEU A 178 1.63 -0.36 -11.93
C LEU A 178 3.07 -0.48 -12.46
N LEU A 179 4.05 -0.53 -11.56
CA LEU A 179 5.46 -0.73 -11.88
C LEU A 179 5.85 -2.21 -11.71
N GLY A 180 5.36 -3.06 -12.62
CA GLY A 180 5.49 -4.52 -12.57
C GLY A 180 6.91 -5.09 -12.73
N ALA A 181 7.85 -4.31 -13.27
CA ALA A 181 9.23 -4.75 -13.52
C ALA A 181 9.98 -5.15 -12.24
N PHE A 182 9.52 -4.66 -11.09
CA PHE A 182 10.10 -4.90 -9.77
C PHE A 182 9.51 -6.12 -9.06
N GLY A 183 8.67 -6.90 -9.75
CA GLY A 183 8.13 -8.16 -9.25
C GLY A 183 7.07 -7.97 -8.15
N GLY A 184 6.94 -8.97 -7.29
CA GLY A 184 6.04 -8.94 -6.14
C GLY A 184 4.56 -8.92 -6.50
N ALA A 185 3.76 -8.42 -5.56
CA ALA A 185 2.31 -8.31 -5.71
C ALA A 185 1.89 -7.38 -6.87
N THR A 186 2.64 -6.30 -7.13
CA THR A 186 2.40 -5.44 -8.30
C THR A 186 2.47 -6.24 -9.60
N ARG A 187 3.49 -7.09 -9.76
CA ARG A 187 3.62 -7.91 -10.97
C ARG A 187 2.50 -8.93 -11.07
N ALA A 188 2.12 -9.57 -9.97
CA ALA A 188 1.01 -10.51 -9.96
C ALA A 188 -0.30 -9.85 -10.42
N VAL A 189 -0.57 -8.62 -9.97
CA VAL A 189 -1.73 -7.85 -10.41
C VAL A 189 -1.69 -7.53 -11.91
N VAL A 190 -0.53 -7.08 -12.44
CA VAL A 190 -0.36 -6.82 -13.89
C VAL A 190 -0.67 -8.08 -14.71
N ASP A 191 -0.11 -9.22 -14.31
CA ASP A 191 -0.27 -10.47 -15.04
C ASP A 191 -1.75 -10.92 -15.02
N VAL A 192 -2.44 -10.84 -13.88
CA VAL A 192 -3.88 -11.17 -13.81
C VAL A 192 -4.74 -10.21 -14.64
N LEU A 193 -4.42 -8.91 -14.65
CA LEU A 193 -5.09 -7.94 -15.52
C LEU A 193 -4.91 -8.28 -17.01
N ARG A 194 -3.80 -8.92 -17.39
CA ARG A 194 -3.57 -9.41 -18.77
C ARG A 194 -4.22 -10.76 -19.05
N GLY A 195 -4.84 -11.38 -18.05
CA GLY A 195 -5.49 -12.68 -18.16
C GLY A 195 -4.59 -13.87 -17.81
N ASP A 196 -3.36 -13.63 -17.36
CA ASP A 196 -2.47 -14.70 -16.89
C ASP A 196 -2.87 -15.18 -15.49
N ASP A 197 -2.73 -16.47 -15.24
CA ASP A 197 -2.96 -17.03 -13.92
C ASP A 197 -1.77 -16.79 -13.00
N ARG A 198 -2.05 -16.40 -11.75
CA ARG A 198 -1.04 -16.20 -10.71
C ARG A 198 -1.39 -17.03 -9.49
N PRO A 199 -0.62 -18.10 -9.17
CA PRO A 199 -0.92 -18.93 -8.02
C PRO A 199 -0.91 -18.13 -6.73
N GLU A 200 -0.13 -17.05 -6.64
CA GLU A 200 -0.06 -16.20 -5.43
C GLU A 200 -1.38 -15.48 -5.09
N LEU A 201 -2.36 -15.52 -5.99
CA LEU A 201 -3.72 -15.03 -5.80
C LEU A 201 -4.72 -16.20 -5.78
N THR A 202 -4.37 -17.30 -5.11
CA THR A 202 -5.26 -18.44 -4.85
C THR A 202 -5.24 -18.82 -3.36
N GLU A 203 -6.38 -19.27 -2.81
CA GLU A 203 -6.50 -19.76 -1.44
C GLU A 203 -5.49 -20.90 -1.19
N ASP A 204 -5.32 -21.82 -2.15
CA ASP A 204 -4.40 -22.96 -2.04
C ASP A 204 -2.96 -22.50 -1.82
N TRP A 205 -2.47 -21.58 -2.66
CA TRP A 205 -1.11 -21.07 -2.50
C TRP A 205 -0.95 -20.29 -1.20
N CYS A 206 -1.93 -19.44 -0.85
CA CYS A 206 -1.90 -18.66 0.37
C CYS A 206 -1.85 -19.55 1.62
N ALA A 207 -2.64 -20.61 1.66
CA ALA A 207 -2.65 -21.59 2.76
C ALA A 207 -1.29 -22.27 2.96
N HIS A 208 -0.57 -22.57 1.87
CA HIS A 208 0.72 -23.26 1.93
C HIS A 208 1.93 -22.32 2.15
N HIS A 209 1.86 -21.07 1.69
CA HIS A 209 3.03 -20.17 1.65
C HIS A 209 2.94 -18.98 2.61
N VAL A 210 1.75 -18.65 3.11
CA VAL A 210 1.55 -17.50 3.99
C VAL A 210 1.26 -18.00 5.41
N LYS A 211 2.32 -18.05 6.23
CA LYS A 211 2.25 -18.51 7.63
C LYS A 211 1.07 -17.87 8.36
N GLY A 212 0.14 -18.68 8.87
CA GLY A 212 -1.02 -18.23 9.66
C GLY A 212 -2.21 -17.72 8.84
N TRP A 213 -2.18 -17.86 7.52
CA TRP A 213 -3.26 -17.40 6.63
C TRP A 213 -4.54 -18.22 6.80
N SER A 214 -4.46 -19.56 6.83
CA SER A 214 -5.65 -20.41 6.99
C SER A 214 -6.37 -20.11 8.31
N GLY A 215 -5.61 -19.95 9.40
CA GLY A 215 -6.18 -19.57 10.69
C GLY A 215 -6.83 -18.17 10.67
N LEU A 216 -6.26 -17.21 9.94
CA LEU A 216 -6.92 -15.91 9.73
C LEU A 216 -8.26 -16.08 8.99
N PHE A 217 -8.24 -16.81 7.89
CA PHE A 217 -9.41 -17.02 7.04
C PHE A 217 -10.55 -17.72 7.80
N ASP A 218 -10.21 -18.71 8.64
CA ASP A 218 -11.15 -19.39 9.52
C ASP A 218 -11.78 -18.44 10.55
N GLU A 219 -11.02 -17.47 11.08
CA GLU A 219 -11.56 -16.48 12.02
C GLU A 219 -12.56 -15.52 11.35
N TYR A 220 -12.34 -15.15 10.07
CA TYR A 220 -13.32 -14.40 9.28
C TYR A 220 -14.58 -15.24 9.04
N ARG A 221 -14.44 -16.50 8.57
CA ARG A 221 -15.55 -17.42 8.32
C ARG A 221 -16.39 -17.66 9.58
N LYS A 222 -15.74 -17.94 10.72
CA LYS A 222 -16.39 -18.18 12.02
C LYS A 222 -17.21 -16.99 12.52
N ARG A 223 -16.79 -15.77 12.19
CA ARG A 223 -17.48 -14.52 12.57
C ARG A 223 -18.48 -14.04 11.53
N GLU A 224 -18.63 -14.76 10.42
CA GLU A 224 -19.44 -14.36 9.28
C GLU A 224 -19.07 -12.93 8.82
N HIS A 225 -17.78 -12.60 8.89
CA HIS A 225 -17.26 -11.32 8.46
C HIS A 225 -16.95 -11.39 6.95
N PRO A 226 -17.50 -10.50 6.12
CA PRO A 226 -17.20 -10.44 4.70
C PRO A 226 -15.71 -10.32 4.46
N LEU A 227 -15.25 -11.04 3.45
CA LEU A 227 -13.89 -11.00 2.95
C LEU A 227 -13.94 -11.25 1.45
N VAL A 228 -12.92 -10.79 0.74
CA VAL A 228 -12.69 -11.12 -0.67
C VAL A 228 -11.62 -12.20 -0.71
N SER A 229 -11.94 -13.37 -1.26
CA SER A 229 -10.96 -14.44 -1.40
C SER A 229 -9.90 -14.06 -2.46
N PRO A 230 -8.71 -14.69 -2.42
CA PRO A 230 -7.70 -14.48 -3.47
C PRO A 230 -8.25 -14.71 -4.89
N GLU A 231 -9.07 -15.74 -5.09
CA GLU A 231 -9.71 -16.07 -6.36
C GLU A 231 -10.75 -15.02 -6.76
N GLU A 232 -11.59 -14.57 -5.84
CA GLU A 232 -12.56 -13.48 -6.10
C GLU A 232 -11.84 -12.18 -6.50
N ALA A 233 -10.73 -11.88 -5.83
CA ALA A 233 -9.85 -10.77 -6.17
C ALA A 233 -9.23 -10.92 -7.57
N ALA A 234 -8.73 -12.12 -7.91
CA ALA A 234 -8.16 -12.40 -9.22
C ALA A 234 -9.22 -12.31 -10.33
N ASP A 235 -10.43 -12.81 -10.09
CA ASP A 235 -11.54 -12.75 -11.03
C ASP A 235 -12.02 -11.31 -11.27
N GLU A 236 -12.07 -10.48 -10.23
CA GLU A 236 -12.36 -9.04 -10.38
C GLU A 236 -11.29 -8.33 -11.22
N LEU A 237 -10.00 -8.58 -10.94
CA LEU A 237 -8.90 -8.03 -11.74
C LEU A 237 -9.01 -8.47 -13.20
N ARG A 238 -9.21 -9.77 -13.45
CA ARG A 238 -9.33 -10.32 -14.81
C ARG A 238 -10.53 -9.71 -15.55
N ARG A 239 -11.67 -9.53 -14.87
CA ARG A 239 -12.85 -8.88 -15.45
C ARG A 239 -12.58 -7.43 -15.85
N ARG A 240 -11.87 -6.67 -15.03
CA ARG A 240 -11.47 -5.27 -15.35
C ARG A 240 -10.47 -5.22 -16.50
N GLY A 241 -9.51 -6.13 -16.49
CA GLY A 241 -8.44 -6.24 -17.49
C GLY A 241 -8.90 -6.71 -18.87
N ALA A 242 -10.08 -7.32 -18.99
CA ALA A 242 -10.62 -7.85 -20.25
C ALA A 242 -10.72 -6.81 -21.39
N GLY A 243 -10.82 -5.52 -21.05
CA GLY A 243 -10.85 -4.41 -22.00
C GLY A 243 -9.49 -3.75 -22.28
N GLY A 244 -8.38 -4.30 -21.77
CA GLY A 244 -7.05 -3.68 -21.80
C GLY A 244 -6.69 -2.98 -20.50
N LEU A 245 -5.39 -2.72 -20.32
CA LEU A 245 -4.85 -2.04 -19.14
C LEU A 245 -5.32 -0.59 -19.05
N ALA A 246 -5.44 0.12 -20.19
CA ALA A 246 -5.92 1.49 -20.23
C ALA A 246 -7.34 1.60 -19.64
N ALA A 247 -8.24 0.70 -20.05
CA ALA A 247 -9.60 0.65 -19.54
C ALA A 247 -9.65 0.24 -18.07
N ALA A 248 -8.80 -0.71 -17.67
CA ALA A 248 -8.80 -1.23 -16.30
C ALA A 248 -8.26 -0.23 -15.28
N LEU A 249 -7.18 0.50 -15.61
CA LEU A 249 -6.38 1.27 -14.66
C LEU A 249 -6.83 2.73 -14.49
N ASN A 250 -7.70 3.23 -15.38
CA ASN A 250 -8.25 4.59 -15.37
C ASN A 250 -7.17 5.68 -15.15
N ASN A 251 -6.01 5.54 -15.77
CA ASN A 251 -4.82 6.33 -15.45
C ASN A 251 -4.37 7.29 -16.56
N GLY A 252 -5.21 7.46 -17.59
CA GLY A 252 -4.91 8.36 -18.71
C GLY A 252 -3.80 7.90 -19.65
N LEU A 253 -3.28 6.68 -19.48
CA LEU A 253 -2.30 6.06 -20.37
C LEU A 253 -2.97 5.09 -21.35
N THR A 254 -2.38 4.95 -22.54
CA THR A 254 -2.75 3.90 -23.50
C THR A 254 -2.31 2.52 -23.02
N ASP A 255 -2.78 1.45 -23.68
CA ASP A 255 -2.33 0.08 -23.36
C ASP A 255 -0.81 -0.06 -23.53
N ASP A 256 -0.25 0.42 -24.64
CA ASP A 256 1.20 0.38 -24.89
C ASP A 256 2.00 1.12 -23.80
N GLN A 257 1.51 2.28 -23.35
CA GLN A 257 2.14 3.06 -22.28
C GLN A 257 2.04 2.36 -20.93
N ASN A 258 0.92 1.69 -20.65
CA ASN A 258 0.76 0.89 -19.44
C ASN A 258 1.65 -0.34 -19.46
N ASP A 259 1.80 -0.99 -20.62
CA ASP A 259 2.70 -2.11 -20.81
C ASP A 259 4.17 -1.69 -20.63
N GLU A 260 4.54 -0.53 -21.15
CA GLU A 260 5.86 0.08 -20.94
C GLU A 260 6.09 0.41 -19.46
N LEU A 261 5.14 1.05 -18.80
CA LEU A 261 5.23 1.37 -17.37
C LEU A 261 5.36 0.09 -16.51
N ALA A 262 4.64 -0.96 -16.89
CA ALA A 262 4.66 -2.24 -16.20
C ALA A 262 5.98 -3.00 -16.37
N THR A 263 6.81 -2.67 -17.37
CA THR A 263 8.03 -3.41 -17.71
C THR A 263 9.31 -2.60 -17.59
N THR A 264 9.22 -1.26 -17.52
CA THR A 264 10.39 -0.39 -17.41
C THR A 264 11.07 -0.49 -16.03
N THR A 265 12.40 -0.52 -16.06
CA THR A 265 13.25 -0.37 -14.88
C THR A 265 13.88 1.03 -14.78
N ASP A 266 13.60 1.91 -15.75
CA ASP A 266 14.13 3.27 -15.79
C ASP A 266 13.24 4.20 -14.94
N PRO A 267 13.77 4.79 -13.85
CA PRO A 267 13.00 5.70 -13.00
C PRO A 267 12.52 6.95 -13.74
N TRP A 268 13.28 7.46 -14.69
CA TRP A 268 12.91 8.67 -15.42
C TRP A 268 11.73 8.41 -16.34
N ARG A 269 11.79 7.31 -17.08
CA ARG A 269 10.69 6.91 -17.97
C ARG A 269 9.42 6.59 -17.19
N ALA A 270 9.54 5.90 -16.06
CA ALA A 270 8.40 5.65 -15.17
C ALA A 270 7.76 6.95 -14.67
N VAL A 271 8.56 7.91 -14.21
CA VAL A 271 8.07 9.22 -13.76
C VAL A 271 7.40 9.97 -14.91
N GLU A 272 7.99 9.98 -16.10
CA GLU A 272 7.42 10.62 -17.28
C GLU A 272 6.02 10.06 -17.60
N LEU A 273 5.89 8.73 -17.67
CA LEU A 273 4.60 8.07 -17.92
C LEU A 273 3.58 8.39 -16.83
N ILE A 274 3.96 8.31 -15.55
CA ILE A 274 3.06 8.64 -14.44
C ILE A 274 2.59 10.09 -14.51
N LEU A 275 3.49 11.05 -14.77
CA LEU A 275 3.13 12.46 -14.89
C LEU A 275 2.25 12.73 -16.12
N THR A 276 2.49 12.04 -17.24
CA THR A 276 1.63 12.10 -18.42
C THR A 276 0.21 11.63 -18.09
N GLY A 277 0.07 10.47 -17.45
CA GLY A 277 -1.23 9.94 -17.06
C GLY A 277 -1.97 10.83 -16.06
N LEU A 278 -1.25 11.38 -15.07
CA LEU A 278 -1.85 12.25 -14.05
C LEU A 278 -2.41 13.53 -14.67
N ARG A 279 -1.72 14.11 -15.65
CA ARG A 279 -2.22 15.28 -16.40
C ARG A 279 -3.48 14.95 -17.20
N ALA A 280 -3.47 13.85 -17.95
CA ALA A 280 -4.62 13.44 -18.75
C ALA A 280 -5.85 13.11 -17.89
N SER A 281 -5.64 12.54 -16.69
CA SER A 281 -6.70 12.19 -15.75
C SER A 281 -7.34 13.44 -15.11
N HIS A 282 -6.56 14.48 -14.84
CA HIS A 282 -7.07 15.75 -14.29
C HIS A 282 -7.93 16.55 -15.30
N ASP A 283 -7.65 16.43 -16.59
CA ASP A 283 -8.42 17.13 -17.63
C ASP A 283 -9.84 16.53 -17.86
N HIS A 284 -10.13 15.35 -17.27
CA HIS A 284 -11.41 14.64 -17.40
C HIS A 284 -12.34 14.76 -16.17
N GLU A 285 -11.93 15.45 -15.09
CA GLU A 285 -12.85 15.79 -13.99
C GLU A 285 -13.72 16.99 -14.40
N PRO A 286 -15.07 16.90 -14.37
CA PRO A 286 -15.91 18.06 -14.58
C PRO A 286 -15.66 19.09 -13.46
N ARG A 287 -15.30 20.31 -13.85
CA ARG A 287 -15.16 21.47 -12.95
C ARG A 287 -16.47 21.82 -12.25
#